data_AF-A0A4R2M434-F1
#
_entry.id   AF-A0A4R2M434-F1
#
_cell.length_a   1.000
_cell.length_b   1.000
_cell.length_c   1.000
_cell.angle_alpha   90.00
_cell.angle_beta   90.00
_cell.angle_gamma   90.00
#
_symmetry.space_group_name_H-M   'P 1'
#
loop_
_entity.id
_entity.type
_entity.pdbx_description
1 polymer ?
#
loop_
_entity_poly.entity_id
_entity_poly.type
_entity_poly.pdbx_seq_one_letter_code
_entity_poly.pdbx_strand_id
1 'polypeptide(L)'
;MNLTISGHHLEVTPALREYVLTKLDRVTRHFDQVVDVTVLLTVEKLKEKERRQKAEVTLRVKGRDIFVEQAHEDLYAAIDQLMDKLDRQVVRHKDKVQDHHHATAKRLETNAG
;
A
#
# COMPACT_ATOMS: atom_id res chain seq x y z
N MET A 1 -11.61 -0.44 8.47
CA MET A 1 -10.67 -1.05 7.51
C MET A 1 -10.85 -2.55 7.57
N ASN A 2 -11.12 -3.19 6.44
CA ASN A 2 -11.01 -4.64 6.31
C ASN A 2 -9.61 -4.98 5.80
N LEU A 3 -8.98 -6.02 6.36
CA LEU A 3 -7.66 -6.48 5.96
C LEU A 3 -7.69 -7.97 5.63
N THR A 4 -7.31 -8.29 4.40
CA THR A 4 -7.13 -9.66 3.92
C THR A 4 -5.66 -9.90 3.61
N ILE A 5 -5.11 -11.02 4.11
CA ILE A 5 -3.74 -11.47 3.80
C ILE A 5 -3.84 -12.90 3.32
N SER A 6 -3.39 -13.14 2.09
CA SER A 6 -3.47 -14.43 1.41
C SER A 6 -2.10 -14.87 0.88
N GLY A 7 -1.90 -16.18 0.80
CA GLY A 7 -0.70 -16.80 0.24
C GLY A 7 -1.01 -17.56 -1.04
N HIS A 8 -0.15 -17.45 -2.06
CA HIS A 8 -0.13 -18.27 -3.26
C HIS A 8 1.12 -19.13 -3.26
N HIS A 9 0.95 -20.46 -3.30
CA HIS A 9 2.04 -21.44 -3.16
C HIS A 9 2.85 -21.32 -1.85
N LEU A 10 2.29 -20.67 -0.83
CA LEU A 10 2.86 -20.57 0.51
C LEU A 10 1.77 -20.52 1.57
N GLU A 11 2.09 -20.99 2.76
CA GLU A 11 1.24 -20.84 3.94
C GLU A 11 1.55 -19.51 4.65
N VAL A 12 0.51 -18.73 4.94
CA VAL A 12 0.66 -17.50 5.72
C VAL A 12 0.71 -17.85 7.19
N THR A 13 1.92 -18.13 7.69
CA THR A 13 2.15 -18.46 9.11
C THR A 13 1.80 -17.27 10.02
N PRO A 14 1.56 -17.50 11.33
CA PRO A 14 1.30 -16.43 12.28
C PRO A 14 2.41 -15.36 12.31
N ALA A 15 3.68 -15.79 12.26
CA ALA A 15 4.82 -14.87 12.24
C ALA A 15 4.85 -14.00 10.98
N LEU A 16 4.56 -14.59 9.82
CA LEU A 16 4.51 -13.85 8.56
C LEU A 16 3.34 -12.86 8.52
N ARG A 17 2.16 -13.28 9.02
CA ARG A 17 1.01 -12.41 9.20
C ARG A 17 1.34 -11.23 10.11
N GLU A 18 1.95 -11.48 11.26
CA GLU A 18 2.34 -10.43 12.21
C GLU A 18 3.36 -9.46 11.61
N TYR A 19 4.30 -9.97 10.80
CA TYR A 19 5.26 -9.15 10.08
C TYR A 19 4.57 -8.18 9.12
N VAL A 20 3.65 -8.68 8.29
CA VAL A 20 2.86 -7.84 7.37
C VAL A 20 2.04 -6.80 8.14
N LEU A 21 1.38 -7.21 9.23
CA LEU A 21 0.57 -6.32 10.06
C LEU A 21 1.40 -5.17 10.64
N THR A 22 2.55 -5.49 11.23
CA THR A 22 3.46 -4.50 11.84
C THR A 22 3.95 -3.49 10.81
N LYS A 23 4.26 -3.93 9.59
CA LYS A 23 4.75 -3.04 8.53
C LYS A 23 3.62 -2.20 7.95
N LEU A 24 2.44 -2.78 7.74
CA LEU A 24 1.27 -2.08 7.24
C LEU A 24 0.79 -1.00 8.23
N ASP A 25 0.80 -1.27 9.54
CA ASP A 25 0.41 -0.30 10.58
C ASP A 25 1.22 1.00 10.50
N ARG A 26 2.51 0.91 10.16
CA ARG A 26 3.36 2.10 9.96
C ARG A 26 2.88 2.96 8.78
N VAL A 27 2.41 2.34 7.71
CA VAL A 27 1.94 3.03 6.51
C VAL A 27 0.54 3.62 6.76
N THR A 28 -0.36 2.87 7.39
CA THR A 28 -1.76 3.28 7.57
C THR A 28 -1.93 4.35 8.65
N ARG A 29 -1.02 4.49 9.62
CA ARG A 29 -1.04 5.57 10.63
C ARG A 29 -1.06 6.99 10.05
N HIS A 30 -0.57 7.17 8.82
CA HIS A 30 -0.55 8.47 8.16
C HIS A 30 -1.82 8.75 7.33
N PHE A 31 -2.75 7.80 7.28
CA PHE A 31 -3.78 7.74 6.26
C PHE A 31 -5.16 7.29 6.77
N ASP A 32 -6.04 8.26 7.00
CA ASP A 32 -7.34 8.07 7.66
C ASP A 32 -8.49 7.60 6.74
N GLN A 33 -8.23 7.41 5.43
CA GLN A 33 -9.27 7.14 4.43
C GLN A 33 -9.19 5.73 3.81
N VAL A 34 -8.61 4.76 4.53
CA VAL A 34 -8.58 3.36 4.09
C VAL A 34 -9.93 2.69 4.26
N VAL A 35 -10.45 2.13 3.17
CA VAL A 35 -11.65 1.28 3.16
C VAL A 35 -11.25 -0.18 3.35
N ASP A 36 -10.33 -0.66 2.50
CA ASP A 36 -9.94 -2.07 2.41
C ASP A 36 -8.46 -2.20 2.06
N VAL A 37 -7.83 -3.25 2.59
CA VAL A 37 -6.46 -3.65 2.24
C VAL A 37 -6.45 -5.13 1.90
N THR A 38 -5.92 -5.46 0.74
CA THR A 38 -5.65 -6.84 0.34
C THR A 38 -4.16 -7.03 0.10
N VAL A 39 -3.53 -7.96 0.82
CA VAL A 39 -2.14 -8.36 0.63
C VAL A 39 -2.09 -9.77 0.06
N LEU A 40 -1.33 -9.96 -1.01
CA LEU A 40 -1.05 -11.27 -1.59
C LEU A 40 0.46 -11.53 -1.55
N LEU A 41 0.83 -12.65 -0.93
CA LEU A 41 2.21 -13.12 -0.85
C LEU A 41 2.34 -14.35 -1.75
N THR A 42 3.36 -14.39 -2.59
CA THR A 42 3.55 -15.47 -3.57
C THR A 42 4.98 -15.98 -3.54
N VAL A 43 5.16 -17.31 -3.57
CA VAL A 43 6.48 -17.96 -3.76
C VAL A 43 6.37 -18.95 -4.90
N GLU A 44 6.97 -18.60 -6.04
CA GLU A 44 6.97 -19.42 -7.25
C GLU A 44 8.27 -20.20 -7.43
N LYS A 45 8.16 -21.35 -8.12
CA LYS A 45 9.32 -22.14 -8.55
C LYS A 45 9.90 -21.64 -9.89
N LEU A 46 10.27 -20.37 -9.97
CA LEU A 46 10.94 -19.81 -11.16
C LEU A 46 12.42 -20.19 -11.20
N LYS A 47 13.14 -19.98 -12.31
CA LYS A 47 14.61 -20.14 -12.36
C LYS A 47 15.35 -18.90 -11.86
N GLU A 48 14.84 -17.71 -12.17
CA GLU A 48 15.37 -16.41 -11.75
C GLU A 48 15.07 -16.16 -10.26
N LYS A 49 16.08 -16.24 -9.37
CA LYS A 49 15.88 -16.12 -7.91
C LYS A 49 15.21 -14.82 -7.50
N GLU A 50 15.63 -13.69 -8.06
CA GLU A 50 15.16 -12.34 -7.73
C GLU A 50 13.66 -12.11 -7.97
N ARG A 51 13.00 -13.00 -8.71
CA ARG A 51 11.58 -12.88 -9.08
C ARG A 51 10.70 -13.97 -8.46
N ARG A 52 11.29 -14.93 -7.75
CA ARG A 52 10.56 -16.09 -7.19
C ARG A 52 9.61 -15.69 -6.06
N GLN A 53 9.96 -14.68 -5.27
CA GLN A 53 9.16 -14.28 -4.11
C GLN A 53 8.55 -12.90 -4.40
N LYS A 54 7.23 -12.79 -4.35
CA LYS A 54 6.50 -11.57 -4.69
C LYS A 54 5.55 -11.20 -3.56
N ALA A 55 5.49 -9.92 -3.24
CA ALA A 55 4.49 -9.34 -2.36
C ALA A 55 3.71 -8.27 -3.14
N GLU A 56 2.40 -8.28 -2.99
CA GLU A 56 1.47 -7.37 -3.63
C GLU A 56 0.53 -6.78 -2.59
N VAL A 57 0.15 -5.52 -2.78
CA VAL A 57 -0.88 -4.89 -1.96
C VAL A 57 -1.78 -4.02 -2.81
N THR A 58 -3.08 -4.21 -2.60
CA THR A 58 -4.14 -3.34 -3.10
C THR A 58 -4.74 -2.61 -1.91
N LEU A 59 -4.58 -1.29 -1.90
CA LEU A 59 -5.15 -0.39 -0.91
C LEU A 59 -6.31 0.38 -1.54
N ARG A 60 -7.53 0.13 -1.07
CA ARG A 60 -8.71 0.87 -1.48
C ARG A 60 -8.92 2.06 -0.58
N VAL A 61 -8.92 3.25 -1.20
CA VAL A 61 -9.14 4.52 -0.52
C VAL A 61 -10.31 5.25 -1.14
N LYS A 62 -10.81 6.29 -0.50
CA LYS A 62 -11.96 7.04 -1.03
C LYS A 62 -11.63 7.62 -2.41
N GLY A 63 -12.33 7.12 -3.44
CA GLY A 63 -12.22 7.61 -4.82
C GLY A 63 -11.03 7.06 -5.63
N ARG A 64 -10.21 6.15 -5.07
CA ARG A 64 -9.10 5.54 -5.81
C ARG A 64 -8.63 4.22 -5.19
N ASP A 65 -8.17 3.31 -6.04
CA ASP A 65 -7.38 2.14 -5.63
C ASP A 65 -5.88 2.40 -5.89
N ILE A 66 -5.04 2.05 -4.92
CA ILE A 66 -3.58 2.08 -5.02
C ILE A 66 -3.09 0.64 -5.04
N PHE A 67 -2.42 0.25 -6.12
CA PHE A 67 -1.77 -1.04 -6.26
C PHE A 67 -0.27 -0.85 -6.31
N VAL A 68 0.47 -1.64 -5.52
CA VAL A 68 1.91 -1.77 -5.64
C VAL A 68 2.31 -3.24 -5.52
N GLU A 69 3.40 -3.58 -6.19
CA GLU A 69 4.01 -4.91 -6.11
C GLU A 69 5.52 -4.81 -6.00
N GLN A 70 6.11 -5.85 -5.44
CA GLN A 70 7.55 -6.02 -5.32
C GLN A 70 7.92 -7.49 -5.40
N ALA A 71 8.93 -7.79 -6.21
CA ALA A 71 9.58 -9.09 -6.21
C ALA A 71 10.97 -9.01 -5.58
N HIS A 72 11.41 -10.09 -4.97
CA HIS A 72 12.74 -10.25 -4.40
C HIS A 72 13.11 -11.74 -4.34
N GLU A 73 14.38 -12.05 -4.08
CA GLU A 73 14.79 -13.42 -3.75
C GLU A 73 14.43 -13.85 -2.33
N ASP A 74 13.94 -12.92 -1.50
CA ASP A 74 13.58 -13.09 -0.09
C ASP A 74 12.25 -12.38 0.19
N LEU A 75 11.25 -13.08 0.72
CA LEU A 75 9.91 -12.54 0.90
C LEU A 75 9.86 -11.40 1.92
N TYR A 76 10.67 -11.43 2.98
CA TYR A 76 10.68 -10.37 3.98
C TYR A 76 11.23 -9.08 3.39
N ALA A 77 12.28 -9.16 2.57
CA ALA A 77 12.81 -8.03 1.81
C ALA A 77 11.80 -7.52 0.76
N ALA A 78 11.07 -8.41 0.08
CA ALA A 78 9.99 -8.01 -0.82
C ALA A 78 8.89 -7.23 -0.07
N ILE A 79 8.48 -7.70 1.11
CA ILE A 79 7.49 -7.02 1.96
C ILE A 79 8.01 -5.64 2.39
N ASP A 80 9.25 -5.52 2.84
CA ASP A 80 9.80 -4.23 3.28
C ASP A 80 9.82 -3.20 2.15
N GLN A 81 10.36 -3.58 1.00
CA GLN A 81 10.41 -2.72 -0.18
C GLN A 81 9.01 -2.39 -0.73
N LEU A 82 8.05 -3.33 -0.63
CA LEU A 82 6.65 -3.09 -0.97
C LEU A 82 6.05 -1.99 -0.08
N MET A 83 6.30 -2.04 1.23
CA MET A 83 5.75 -1.10 2.20
C MET A 83 6.33 0.31 2.00
N ASP A 84 7.64 0.41 1.72
CA ASP A 84 8.28 1.68 1.34
C ASP A 84 7.73 2.28 0.03
N LYS A 85 7.32 1.42 -0.91
CA LYS A 85 6.65 1.86 -2.15
C LYS A 85 5.23 2.31 -1.86
N LEU A 86 4.49 1.57 -1.04
CA LEU A 86 3.12 1.90 -0.67
C LEU A 86 3.06 3.24 0.04
N ASP A 87 3.91 3.46 1.05
CA ASP A 87 3.99 4.71 1.80
C ASP A 87 4.18 5.91 0.88
N ARG A 88 5.15 5.83 -0.05
CA ARG A 88 5.38 6.88 -1.06
C ARG A 88 4.16 7.14 -1.96
N GLN A 89 3.41 6.11 -2.35
CA GLN A 89 2.22 6.29 -3.17
C GLN A 89 1.07 6.93 -2.37
N VAL A 90 0.93 6.54 -1.10
CA VAL A 90 -0.10 7.08 -0.20
C VAL A 90 0.17 8.55 0.11
N VAL A 91 1.41 8.92 0.44
CA VAL A 91 1.80 10.33 0.66
C VAL A 91 1.49 11.17 -0.58
N ARG A 92 1.94 10.74 -1.76
CA ARG A 92 1.64 11.43 -3.03
C ARG A 92 0.15 11.57 -3.32
N HIS A 93 -0.65 10.58 -2.92
CA HIS A 93 -2.09 10.66 -3.08
C HIS A 93 -2.69 11.71 -2.15
N LYS A 94 -2.28 11.71 -0.87
CA LYS A 94 -2.71 12.70 0.13
C LYS A 94 -2.38 14.12 -0.29
N ASP A 95 -1.15 14.36 -0.75
CA ASP A 95 -0.69 15.68 -1.20
C ASP A 95 -1.59 16.21 -2.33
N LYS A 96 -1.87 15.38 -3.34
CA LYS A 96 -2.76 15.75 -4.46
C LYS A 96 -4.18 16.09 -3.99
N VAL A 97 -4.74 15.28 -3.08
CA VAL A 97 -6.08 15.53 -2.53
C VAL A 97 -6.10 16.85 -1.77
N GLN A 98 -5.10 17.12 -0.94
CA GLN A 98 -4.99 18.38 -0.19
C GLN A 98 -4.80 19.59 -1.12
N ASP A 99 -3.98 19.48 -2.16
CA ASP A 99 -3.78 20.55 -3.16
C ASP A 99 -5.08 20.92 -3.88
N HIS A 100 -5.89 19.93 -4.25
CA HIS A 100 -7.22 20.17 -4.86
C HIS A 100 -8.17 20.90 -3.90
N HIS A 101 -8.12 20.61 -2.59
CA HIS A 101 -8.90 21.34 -1.60
C HIS A 101 -8.43 22.80 -1.45
N HIS A 102 -7.13 23.05 -1.52
CA HIS A 102 -6.57 24.40 -1.36
C HIS A 102 -6.89 25.32 -2.56
N ALA A 103 -6.88 24.79 -3.79
CA ALA A 103 -7.21 25.56 -4.98
C ALA A 103 -8.68 26.05 -5.00
N THR A 104 -9.59 25.32 -4.36
CA THR A 104 -11.01 25.65 -4.33
C THR A 104 -11.30 26.80 -3.35
N ALA A 105 -10.56 26.88 -2.23
CA ALA A 105 -10.75 27.91 -1.22
C ALA A 105 -10.38 29.33 -1.71
N LYS A 106 -9.48 29.45 -2.69
CA LYS A 106 -9.00 30.77 -3.17
C LYS A 106 -9.93 31.46 -4.16
N ARG A 107 -11.05 30.84 -4.56
CA ARG A 107 -11.95 31.39 -5.60
C ARG A 107 -13.18 32.12 -5.04
N LEU A 108 -13.31 32.25 -3.72
CA LEU A 108 -14.45 32.91 -3.05
C LEU A 108 -14.17 34.34 -2.57
N GLU A 109 -12.95 34.86 -2.69
CA GLU A 109 -12.59 36.23 -2.24
C GLU A 109 -12.22 37.18 -3.40
N THR A 110 -12.95 37.14 -4.51
CA THR A 110 -12.83 38.18 -5.54
C THR A 110 -14.18 38.45 -6.19
N ASN A 111 -15.07 39.10 -5.45
CA ASN A 111 -16.17 39.93 -5.97
C ASN A 111 -16.82 40.70 -4.81
N ALA A 112 -16.10 41.69 -4.30
CA ALA A 112 -16.68 42.78 -3.50
C ALA A 112 -15.75 44.00 -3.60
N GLY A 113 -16.18 45.04 -4.30
CA GLY A 113 -15.49 46.32 -4.43
C GLY A 113 -15.46 46.84 -5.85
#